data_AF-A0A1N5SG36-F1
#
_entry.id   AF-A0A1N5SG36-F1
#
_cell.length_a   1.000
_cell.length_b   1.000
_cell.length_c   1.000
_cell.angle_alpha   90.00
_cell.angle_beta   90.00
_cell.angle_gamma   90.00
#
_symmetry.space_group_name_H-M   'P 1'
#
loop_
_entity.id
_entity.type
_entity.pdbx_description
1 polymer ?
#
loop_
_entity_poly.entity_id
_entity_poly.type
_entity_poly.pdbx_seq_one_letter_code
_entity_poly.pdbx_strand_id
1 'polypeptide(L)' 'MKCPVCGNTDGIKENKQWTFNSYMVTRYTCPKCGANFNYYSGDRGDYTIPKPREMK' A
#
# COMPACT_ATOMS: atom_id res chain seq x y z
N MET A 1 4.80 3.28 6.11
CA MET A 1 4.32 2.54 4.92
C MET A 1 5.38 2.64 3.82
N LYS A 2 5.74 1.55 3.12
CA LYS A 2 6.70 1.59 2.01
C LYS A 2 5.97 1.51 0.67
N CYS A 3 6.28 2.40 -0.25
CA CYS A 3 5.73 2.37 -1.59
C CYS A 3 6.26 1.12 -2.32
N PRO A 4 5.38 0.20 -2.79
CA PRO A 4 5.82 -1.01 -3.47
C PRO A 4 6.42 -0.73 -4.86
N VAL A 5 6.22 0.47 -5.39
CA VAL A 5 6.69 0.85 -6.74
C VAL A 5 8.09 1.46 -6.71
N CYS A 6 8.34 2.46 -5.86
CA CYS A 6 9.62 3.18 -5.81
C CYS A 6 10.42 2.97 -4.51
N GLY A 7 9.89 2.21 -3.55
CA GLY A 7 10.54 1.94 -2.28
C GLY A 7 10.53 3.10 -1.27
N ASN A 8 9.96 4.26 -1.62
CA ASN A 8 9.87 5.42 -0.73
C ASN A 8 9.04 5.12 0.51
N THR A 9 9.48 5.59 1.68
CA THR A 9 8.77 5.44 2.95
C THR A 9 8.14 6.73 3.45
N ASP A 10 8.60 7.86 2.93
CA ASP A 10 8.30 9.18 3.50
C ASP A 10 7.10 9.86 2.85
N GLY A 11 6.27 10.49 3.68
CA GLY A 11 5.15 11.32 3.24
C GLY A 11 4.04 10.56 2.50
N ILE A 12 3.98 9.23 2.62
CA ILE A 12 2.89 8.44 2.03
C ILE A 12 1.58 8.87 2.66
N LYS A 13 0.64 9.33 1.83
CA LYS A 13 -0.67 9.81 2.29
C LYS A 13 -1.70 8.71 2.18
N GLU A 14 -2.46 8.49 3.24
CA GLU A 14 -3.71 7.74 3.17
C GLU A 14 -4.78 8.58 2.45
N ASN A 15 -5.56 7.95 1.58
CA ASN A 15 -6.63 8.65 0.85
C ASN A 15 -8.00 8.11 1.22
N LYS A 16 -8.12 6.78 1.32
CA LYS A 16 -9.40 6.10 1.56
C LYS A 16 -9.16 4.77 2.24
N GLN A 17 -10.04 4.43 3.16
CA GLN A 17 -10.07 3.12 3.79
C GLN A 17 -11.46 2.48 3.59
N TRP A 18 -11.50 1.17 3.35
CA TRP A 18 -12.74 0.40 3.26
C TRP A 18 -12.50 -1.06 3.66
N THR A 19 -13.55 -1.75 4.06
CA THR A 19 -13.51 -3.19 4.33
C THR A 19 -13.76 -3.97 3.04
N PHE A 20 -12.94 -4.99 2.78
CA PHE A 20 -13.11 -5.91 1.67
C PHE A 20 -12.95 -7.35 2.18
N ASN A 21 -14.05 -8.11 2.23
CA ASN A 21 -14.12 -9.41 2.91
C ASN A 21 -13.57 -9.29 4.36
N SER A 22 -12.58 -10.11 4.72
CA SER A 22 -11.92 -10.09 6.04
C SER A 22 -10.76 -9.10 6.13
N TYR A 23 -10.52 -8.27 5.11
CA TYR A 23 -9.41 -7.32 5.09
C TYR A 23 -9.91 -5.88 5.27
N MET A 24 -9.16 -5.11 6.06
CA MET A 24 -9.19 -3.66 6.04
C MET A 24 -8.24 -3.15 4.95
N VAL A 25 -8.79 -2.50 3.94
CA VAL A 25 -8.04 -2.02 2.78
C VAL A 25 -7.86 -0.52 2.88
N THR A 26 -6.60 -0.06 2.85
CA THR A 26 -6.24 1.36 2.87
C THR A 26 -5.52 1.72 1.57
N ARG A 27 -6.06 2.68 0.83
CA ARG A 27 -5.44 3.23 -0.39
C ARG A 27 -4.50 4.36 -0.03
N TYR A 28 -3.25 4.21 -0.43
CA TYR A 28 -2.19 5.17 -0.25
C TYR A 28 -1.75 5.80 -1.57
N THR A 29 -1.27 7.04 -1.50
CA THR A 29 -0.61 7.75 -2.60
C THR A 29 0.83 8.05 -2.21
N CYS A 30 1.77 7.63 -3.05
CA CYS A 30 3.18 7.96 -2.87
C CYS A 30 3.46 9.37 -3.42
N PRO A 31 3.96 10.32 -2.61
CA PRO A 31 4.29 11.67 -3.09
C PRO A 31 5.52 11.68 -4.02
N LYS A 32 6.42 10.69 -3.90
CA LYS A 32 7.67 10.64 -4.67
C LYS A 32 7.45 10.21 -6.12
N CYS A 33 6.63 9.18 -6.35
CA CYS A 33 6.40 8.64 -7.69
C CYS A 33 4.96 8.81 -8.20
N GLY A 34 4.05 9.37 -7.39
CA GLY A 34 2.63 9.53 -7.73
C GLY A 34 1.83 8.22 -7.75
N ALA A 35 2.46 7.08 -7.42
CA ALA A 35 1.79 5.79 -7.49
C ALA A 35 0.71 5.65 -6.41
N ASN A 36 -0.44 5.12 -6.83
CA ASN A 36 -1.50 4.68 -5.94
C ASN A 36 -1.30 3.18 -5.67
N PHE A 37 -1.40 2.78 -4.40
CA PHE A 37 -1.34 1.38 -4.01
C PHE A 37 -2.28 1.12 -2.84
N ASN A 38 -2.78 -0.11 -2.77
CA ASN A 38 -3.67 -0.55 -1.70
C ASN A 38 -2.89 -1.41 -0.73
N TYR A 39 -3.05 -1.17 0.55
CA TYR A 39 -2.60 -2.01 1.65
C TYR A 39 -3.78 -2.80 2.17
N TYR A 40 -3.66 -4.11 2.19
CA TYR A 40 -4.64 -5.02 2.78
C TYR A 40 -4.08 -5.45 4.13
N SER A 41 -4.85 -5.25 5.19
CA SER A 41 -4.52 -5.73 6.53
C SER A 41 -5.64 -6.58 7.09
N GLY A 42 -5.30 -7.71 7.71
CA GLY A 42 -6.27 -8.64 8.30
C GLY A 42 -5.60 -9.88 8.87
N ASP A 43 -6.38 -10.81 9.41
CA ASP A 43 -5.86 -12.00 10.12
C ASP A 43 -5.00 -12.92 9.25
N ARG A 44 -5.19 -12.88 7.92
CA ARG A 44 -4.41 -13.67 6.94
C ARG A 44 -3.07 -13.03 6.59
N GLY A 45 -2.74 -11.91 7.22
CA GLY A 45 -1.51 -11.16 7.01
C GLY A 45 -1.71 -9.92 6.15
N ASP A 46 -0.64 -9.12 6.12
CA ASP A 46 -0.63 -7.81 5.49
C ASP A 46 0.10 -7.85 4.15
N TYR A 47 -0.48 -7.23 3.11
CA TYR A 47 0.15 -7.16 1.79
C TYR A 47 -0.25 -5.91 1.02
N THR A 48 0.57 -5.52 0.04
CA THR A 48 0.25 -4.43 -0.88
C THR A 48 -0.11 -4.95 -2.26
N ILE A 49 -1.01 -4.23 -2.92
CA ILE A 49 -1.24 -4.33 -4.36
C ILE A 49 -0.94 -2.95 -4.99
N PRO A 50 0.05 -2.84 -5.90
CA PRO A 50 0.94 -3.91 -6.37
C PRO A 50 1.87 -4.44 -5.26
N LYS A 51 2.37 -5.67 -5.42
CA LYS A 51 3.42 -6.23 -4.55
C LYS A 51 4.72 -5.44 -4.76
N PRO A 52 5.55 -5.28 -3.71
CA PRO A 52 6.85 -4.63 -3.87
C PRO A 52 7.66 -5.35 -4.93
N ARG A 53 8.22 -4.61 -5.90
CA ARG A 53 9.16 -5.21 -6.84
C ARG A 53 10.35 -5.72 -6.04
N GLU A 54 10.66 -7.01 -6.16
CA GLU A 54 11.95 -7.52 -5.71
C GLU A 54 13.02 -6.78 -6.53
N MET A 55 13.73 -5.86 -5.89
CA MET A 55 14.91 -5.25 -6.49
C MET A 55 15.98 -6.35 -6.45
N LYS A 56 16.06 -7.14 -7.53
CA LYS A 56 17.20 -8.03 -7.80
C LYS A 56 18.47 -7.21 -8.02
#